data_AF-A0A851BKH6-F1
#
_entry.id   AF-A0A851BKH6-F1
#
_cell.length_a   1.000
_cell.length_b   1.000
_cell.length_c   1.000
_cell.angle_alpha   90.00
_cell.angle_beta   90.00
_cell.angle_gamma   90.00
#
_symmetry.space_group_name_H-M   'P 1'
#
loop_
_entity.id
_entity.type
_entity.pdbx_description
1 polymer ?
#
loop_
_entity_poly.entity_id
_entity_poly.type
_entity_poly.pdbx_seq_one_letter_code
_entity_poly.pdbx_strand_id
1 'polypeptide(L)'
;LIEIDLPLHQHWALYMGDGYVINLTPAGKQTLNLGVHKVPVFTRRVEKQFLKKVVRSYKWRVNNKSDQYHTPLPVQEINQRAEGYIGKEVTYRVFGSNCEHFVKQLRYGDEVSD
;
A
#
# COMPACT_ATOMS: atom_id res chain seq x y z
N LEU A 1 5.02 7.92 -4.98
CA LEU A 1 4.26 7.40 -3.84
C LEU A 1 3.59 8.56 -3.14
N ILE A 2 2.37 8.34 -2.67
CA ILE A 2 1.57 9.31 -1.93
C ILE A 2 1.53 8.85 -0.48
N GLU A 3 2.01 9.69 0.41
CA GLU A 3 1.94 9.49 1.86
C GLU A 3 0.81 10.36 2.41
N ILE A 4 -0.08 9.75 3.19
CA ILE A 4 -1.28 10.37 3.74
C ILE A 4 -1.18 10.30 5.26
N ASP A 5 -1.19 11.46 5.91
CA ASP A 5 -1.05 11.59 7.35
C ASP A 5 -2.41 11.30 8.03
N LEU A 6 -2.67 10.04 8.41
CA LEU A 6 -3.85 9.69 9.23
C LEU A 6 -3.53 9.90 10.73
N PRO A 7 -4.54 10.03 11.61
CA PRO A 7 -4.32 10.36 13.01
C PRO A 7 -3.46 9.36 13.81
N LEU A 8 -3.43 8.08 13.40
CA LEU A 8 -2.76 7.00 14.14
C LEU A 8 -1.64 6.31 13.37
N HIS A 9 -1.55 6.52 12.07
CA HIS A 9 -0.52 5.91 11.20
C HIS A 9 -0.49 6.62 9.85
N GLN A 10 0.57 6.42 9.10
CA GLN A 10 0.66 6.85 7.72
C GLN A 10 -0.01 5.82 6.82
N HIS A 11 -0.85 6.29 5.91
CA HIS A 11 -1.34 5.46 4.81
C HIS A 11 -0.56 5.79 3.54
N TRP A 12 -0.42 4.78 2.68
CA TRP A 12 0.40 4.88 1.49
C TRP A 12 -0.37 4.42 0.26
N ALA A 13 -0.15 5.12 -0.84
CA ALA A 13 -0.74 4.83 -2.14
C ALA A 13 0.27 5.07 -3.27
N LEU A 14 0.09 4.37 -4.38
CA LEU A 14 0.85 4.56 -5.61
C LEU A 14 0.01 5.37 -6.60
N TYR A 15 0.55 6.48 -7.11
CA TYR A 15 -0.14 7.29 -8.13
C TYR A 15 0.02 6.66 -9.51
N MET A 16 -1.11 6.50 -10.22
CA MET A 16 -1.19 5.78 -11.50
C MET A 16 -1.40 6.70 -12.71
N GLY A 17 -1.56 8.01 -12.48
CA GLY A 17 -2.01 8.95 -13.51
C GLY A 17 -3.48 9.32 -13.38
N ASP A 18 -3.90 10.39 -14.06
CA ASP A 18 -5.31 10.82 -14.20
C ASP A 18 -6.10 10.96 -12.89
N GLY A 19 -5.42 11.34 -11.81
CA GLY A 19 -6.05 11.47 -10.50
C GLY A 19 -6.34 10.14 -9.81
N TYR A 20 -5.89 9.00 -10.34
CA TYR A 20 -6.04 7.68 -9.76
C TYR A 20 -4.81 7.24 -8.95
N VAL A 21 -5.10 6.47 -7.91
CA VAL A 21 -4.10 5.77 -7.10
C VAL A 21 -4.48 4.31 -6.94
N ILE A 22 -3.47 3.48 -6.66
CA ILE A 22 -3.65 2.15 -6.09
C ILE A 22 -3.25 2.16 -4.62
N ASN A 23 -4.08 1.56 -3.77
CA ASN A 23 -3.79 1.42 -2.35
C ASN A 23 -4.39 0.14 -1.78
N LEU A 24 -3.93 -0.25 -0.59
CA LEU A 24 -4.55 -1.32 0.19
C LEU A 24 -5.73 -0.76 0.99
N THR A 25 -6.89 -1.42 0.93
CA THR A 25 -8.10 -1.10 1.70
C THR A 25 -8.41 -2.24 2.69
N PRO A 26 -9.00 -1.97 3.87
CA PRO A 26 -9.49 -3.04 4.73
C PRO A 26 -10.55 -3.88 4.02
N ALA A 27 -10.34 -5.21 3.96
CA ALA A 27 -11.29 -6.16 3.38
C ALA A 27 -11.81 -7.18 4.40
N GLY A 28 -11.05 -7.43 5.47
CA GLY A 28 -11.49 -8.32 6.54
C GLY A 28 -10.56 -8.29 7.75
N LYS A 29 -11.07 -8.77 8.88
CA LYS A 29 -10.30 -9.00 10.10
C LYS A 29 -10.70 -10.34 10.68
N GLN A 30 -9.73 -11.20 10.90
CA GLN A 30 -9.90 -12.51 11.52
C GLN A 30 -8.95 -12.63 12.71
N THR A 31 -9.18 -13.62 13.57
CA THR A 31 -8.29 -13.95 14.68
C THR A 31 -7.89 -15.40 14.56
N LEU A 32 -6.60 -15.67 14.38
CA LEU A 32 -6.05 -17.02 14.42
C LEU A 32 -5.74 -17.39 15.87
N ASN A 33 -6.17 -18.59 16.27
CA ASN A 33 -5.79 -19.18 17.55
C ASN A 33 -4.54 -20.05 17.32
N LEU A 34 -3.40 -19.66 17.90
CA LEU A 34 -2.18 -20.47 17.97
C LEU A 34 -1.96 -20.89 19.43
N GLY A 35 -2.53 -22.03 19.82
CA GLY A 35 -2.52 -22.48 21.20
C GLY A 35 -3.24 -21.49 22.12
N VAL A 36 -2.53 -20.97 23.12
CA VAL A 36 -3.05 -19.94 24.04
C VAL A 36 -3.00 -18.52 23.47
N HIS A 37 -2.30 -18.31 22.35
CA HIS A 37 -2.14 -16.99 21.74
C HIS A 37 -3.21 -16.73 20.68
N LYS A 38 -3.78 -15.53 20.71
CA LYS A 38 -4.70 -15.03 19.68
C LYS A 38 -4.00 -13.97 18.84
N VAL A 39 -3.82 -14.25 17.56
CA VAL A 39 -3.12 -13.35 16.63
C VAL A 39 -4.13 -12.74 15.67
N PRO A 40 -4.27 -11.40 15.61
CA PRO A 40 -5.12 -10.77 14.62
C PRO A 40 -4.51 -10.92 13.22
N VAL A 41 -5.35 -11.28 12.25
CA VAL A 41 -5.01 -11.29 10.83
C VAL A 41 -5.89 -10.30 10.11
N PHE A 42 -5.26 -9.42 9.35
CA PHE A 42 -5.94 -8.40 8.58
C PHE A 42 -5.87 -8.76 7.10
N THR A 43 -7.03 -8.87 6.46
CA THR A 43 -7.13 -8.99 5.01
C THR A 43 -7.25 -7.60 4.42
N ARG A 44 -6.41 -7.30 3.44
CA ARG A 44 -6.44 -6.07 2.67
C ARG A 44 -6.72 -6.39 1.22
N ARG A 45 -7.49 -5.53 0.55
CA ARG A 45 -7.70 -5.63 -0.90
C ARG A 45 -6.99 -4.50 -1.61
N VAL A 46 -6.41 -4.81 -2.76
CA VAL A 46 -5.80 -3.80 -3.62
C VAL A 46 -6.90 -3.14 -4.44
N GLU A 47 -7.07 -1.84 -4.30
CA GLU A 47 -8.09 -1.07 -5.02
C GLU A 47 -7.49 0.08 -5.81
N LYS A 48 -8.01 0.30 -7.03
CA LYS A 48 -7.79 1.51 -7.82
C LYS A 48 -8.88 2.52 -7.47
N GLN A 49 -8.49 3.68 -6.95
CA GLN A 49 -9.43 4.71 -6.48
C GLN A 49 -8.97 6.11 -6.89
N PHE A 50 -9.89 7.07 -6.93
CA PHE A 50 -9.52 8.48 -7.07
C PHE A 50 -8.73 8.96 -5.86
N LEU A 51 -7.63 9.66 -6.08
CA LEU A 51 -6.79 10.26 -5.04
C LEU A 51 -7.64 11.09 -4.07
N LYS A 52 -8.52 11.95 -4.60
CA LYS A 52 -9.46 12.77 -3.80
C LYS A 52 -10.30 11.95 -2.82
N LYS A 53 -10.74 10.76 -3.22
CA LYS A 53 -11.54 9.86 -2.37
C LYS A 53 -10.68 9.25 -1.27
N VAL A 54 -9.43 8.91 -1.57
CA VAL A 54 -8.50 8.27 -0.61
C VAL A 54 -7.99 9.29 0.41
N VAL A 55 -7.56 10.47 -0.01
CA VAL A 55 -7.00 11.50 0.90
C VAL A 55 -8.08 12.19 1.74
N ARG A 56 -9.30 12.32 1.22
CA ARG A 56 -10.41 13.04 1.87
C ARG A 56 -9.97 14.45 2.31
N SER A 57 -9.95 14.71 3.62
CA SER A 57 -9.50 15.96 4.23
C SER A 57 -8.14 15.84 4.93
N TYR A 58 -7.46 14.70 4.80
CA TYR A 58 -6.16 14.47 5.44
C TYR A 58 -5.05 15.19 4.66
N LYS A 59 -4.00 15.60 5.39
CA LYS A 59 -2.77 16.08 4.79
C LYS A 59 -2.10 14.94 4.04
N TRP A 60 -1.52 15.24 2.89
CA TRP A 60 -0.79 14.27 2.09
C TRP A 60 0.34 14.95 1.33
N ARG A 61 1.33 14.15 0.93
CA ARG A 61 2.48 14.59 0.17
C ARG A 61 2.95 13.52 -0.80
N VAL A 62 3.58 13.95 -1.89
CA VAL A 62 4.39 13.04 -2.69
C VAL A 62 5.65 12.74 -1.90
N ASN A 63 5.92 11.46 -1.64
CA ASN A 63 7.10 11.03 -0.90
C ASN A 63 7.81 9.88 -1.63
N ASN A 64 8.82 10.22 -2.44
CA ASN A 64 9.71 9.26 -3.08
C ASN A 64 11.10 9.26 -2.44
N LYS A 65 11.22 9.47 -1.13
CA LYS A 65 12.54 9.59 -0.46
C LYS A 65 13.45 8.39 -0.70
N SER A 66 12.91 7.19 -0.91
CA SER A 66 13.71 5.99 -1.22
C SER A 66 14.39 6.03 -2.59
N ASP A 67 14.01 6.94 -3.50
CA ASP A 67 14.70 7.13 -4.78
C ASP A 67 16.19 7.49 -4.61
N GLN A 68 16.57 8.04 -3.44
CA GLN A 68 17.96 8.36 -3.13
C GLN A 68 18.84 7.12 -2.90
N TYR A 69 18.23 5.96 -2.62
CA TYR A 69 18.90 4.69 -2.31
C TYR A 69 18.55 3.57 -3.29
N HIS A 70 17.39 3.65 -3.94
CA HIS A 70 16.88 2.63 -4.85
C HIS A 70 16.44 3.29 -6.16
N THR A 71 16.87 2.73 -7.29
CA THR A 71 16.41 3.18 -8.59
C THR A 71 14.97 2.68 -8.80
N PRO A 72 13.99 3.56 -9.06
CA PRO A 72 12.63 3.11 -9.36
C PRO A 72 12.59 2.39 -10.71
N LEU A 73 11.70 1.42 -10.83
CA LEU A 73 11.41 0.74 -12.09
C LEU A 73 10.85 1.74 -13.12
N PRO A 74 10.93 1.42 -14.43
CA PRO A 74 10.27 2.22 -15.46
C PRO A 74 8.79 2.41 -15.15
N VAL A 75 8.25 3.61 -15.36
CA VAL A 75 6.85 3.96 -15.03
C VAL A 75 5.85 2.97 -15.64
N GLN A 76 6.10 2.53 -16.88
CA GLN A 76 5.25 1.54 -17.55
C GLN A 76 5.24 0.21 -16.80
N GLU A 77 6.39 -0.26 -16.33
CA GLU A 77 6.48 -1.50 -15.55
C GLU A 77 5.78 -1.35 -14.19
N ILE A 78 5.99 -0.23 -13.50
CA ILE A 78 5.30 0.07 -12.24
C ILE A 78 3.77 -0.01 -12.44
N ASN A 79 3.27 0.61 -13.50
CA ASN A 79 1.84 0.62 -13.81
C ASN A 79 1.32 -0.80 -14.12
N GLN A 80 2.03 -1.55 -14.97
CA GLN A 80 1.68 -2.93 -15.32
C GLN A 80 1.63 -3.84 -14.10
N ARG A 81 2.65 -3.75 -13.22
CA ARG A 81 2.68 -4.49 -11.95
C ARG A 81 1.48 -4.13 -11.11
N ALA A 82 1.25 -2.85 -10.86
CA ALA A 82 0.18 -2.37 -10.00
C ALA A 82 -1.21 -2.79 -10.52
N GLU A 83 -1.46 -2.70 -11.83
CA GLU A 83 -2.68 -3.19 -12.46
C GLU A 83 -2.89 -4.69 -12.24
N GLY A 84 -1.82 -5.49 -12.35
CA GLY A 84 -1.84 -6.93 -12.08
C GLY A 84 -2.19 -7.29 -10.63
N TYR A 85 -2.18 -6.35 -9.69
CA TYR A 85 -2.63 -6.56 -8.31
C TYR A 85 -4.06 -6.12 -8.04
N ILE A 86 -4.70 -5.34 -8.92
CA ILE A 86 -6.05 -4.81 -8.67
C ILE A 86 -7.03 -5.95 -8.34
N GLY A 87 -7.76 -5.78 -7.24
CA GLY A 87 -8.76 -6.72 -6.79
C GLY A 87 -8.23 -7.89 -5.98
N LYS A 88 -6.91 -8.15 -5.98
CA LYS A 88 -6.29 -9.20 -5.16
C LYS A 88 -6.39 -8.86 -3.68
N GLU A 89 -6.51 -9.89 -2.86
CA GLU A 89 -6.45 -9.80 -1.42
C GLU A 89 -5.07 -10.23 -0.92
N VAL A 90 -4.57 -9.52 0.09
CA VAL A 90 -3.31 -9.81 0.76
C VAL A 90 -3.57 -9.87 2.26
N THR A 91 -3.13 -10.95 2.89
CA THR A 91 -3.29 -11.18 4.32
C THR A 91 -2.01 -10.79 5.06
N TYR A 92 -2.18 -10.09 6.17
CA TYR A 92 -1.05 -9.61 6.97
C TYR A 92 -1.29 -9.86 8.45
N ARG A 93 -0.19 -10.13 9.18
CA ARG A 93 -0.20 -10.31 10.64
C ARG A 93 -0.01 -8.99 11.40
N VAL A 94 0.57 -7.97 10.77
CA VAL A 94 0.87 -6.66 11.39
C VAL A 94 0.01 -5.56 10.75
N PHE A 95 -0.42 -4.57 11.55
CA PHE A 95 -1.19 -3.42 11.10
C PHE A 95 -0.23 -2.24 10.82
N GLY A 96 -0.43 -1.48 9.73
CA GLY A 96 0.28 -0.21 9.48
C GLY A 96 1.41 -0.27 8.44
N SER A 97 2.37 -1.19 8.56
CA SER A 97 3.54 -1.25 7.65
C SER A 97 3.21 -1.74 6.22
N ASN A 98 2.13 -2.49 6.06
CA ASN A 98 1.82 -3.20 4.83
C ASN A 98 1.58 -2.28 3.62
N CYS A 99 0.98 -1.10 3.85
CA CYS A 99 0.67 -0.18 2.75
C CYS A 99 1.94 0.43 2.16
N GLU A 100 2.89 0.85 3.00
CA GLU A 100 4.16 1.41 2.54
C GLU A 100 4.98 0.36 1.80
N HIS A 101 5.11 -0.82 2.42
CA HIS A 101 5.84 -1.94 1.86
C HIS A 101 5.29 -2.33 0.48
N PHE A 102 3.96 -2.50 0.37
CA PHE A 102 3.31 -2.85 -0.89
C PHE A 102 3.60 -1.83 -2.00
N VAL A 103 3.48 -0.52 -1.74
CA VAL A 103 3.70 0.47 -2.80
C VAL A 103 5.19 0.66 -3.13
N LYS A 104 6.09 0.38 -2.18
CA LYS A 104 7.55 0.31 -2.43
C LYS A 104 7.90 -0.90 -3.30
N GLN A 105 7.34 -2.07 -3.01
CA GLN A 105 7.50 -3.28 -3.83
C GLN A 105 7.08 -3.02 -5.28
N LEU A 106 5.96 -2.32 -5.49
CA LEU A 106 5.52 -1.94 -6.84
C LEU A 106 6.46 -0.95 -7.54
N ARG A 107 7.08 -0.02 -6.80
CA ARG A 107 7.95 1.03 -7.35
C ARG A 107 9.37 0.56 -7.61
N TYR A 108 9.94 -0.25 -6.72
CA TYR A 108 11.35 -0.59 -6.71
C TYR A 108 11.63 -2.08 -6.96
N GLY A 109 10.60 -2.93 -6.99
CA GLY A 109 10.74 -4.37 -7.15
C GLY A 109 10.75 -5.15 -5.83
N ASP A 110 10.86 -6.47 -5.93
CA ASP A 110 10.65 -7.40 -4.81
C ASP A 110 11.80 -7.42 -3.78
N GLU A 111 12.98 -6.91 -4.16
CA GLU A 111 14.19 -6.86 -3.32
C GLU A 111 14.18 -5.74 -2.26
N VAL A 112 13.18 -4.86 -2.25
CA VAL A 112 13.06 -3.76 -1.27
C VAL A 112 12.12 -4.14 -0.11
N SER A 113 11.98 -5.46 0.10
CA SER A 113 11.22 -6.06 1.19
C SER A 113 12.17 -6.33 2.35
N ASP A 114 12.00 -5.65 3.50
CA ASP A 114 12.75 -5.92 4.74
C ASP A 114 12.69 -7.40 5.17
#